data_AF-A0A926AN76-F1
#
_entry.id   AF-A0A926AN76-F1
#
_cell.length_a   1.000
_cell.length_b   1.000
_cell.length_c   1.000
_cell.angle_alpha   90.00
_cell.angle_beta   90.00
_cell.angle_gamma   90.00
#
_symmetry.space_group_name_H-M   'P 1'
#
loop_
_entity.id
_entity.type
_entity.pdbx_description
1 polymer ?
#
loop_
_entity_poly.entity_id
_entity_poly.type
_entity_poly.pdbx_seq_one_letter_code
_entity_poly.pdbx_strand_id
1 'polypeptide(L)'
;MNERFVSSRLRDPFTPDEVIFNEKGVTFKINKLIGGTESFVFYGDISGVEIDNGILFATLRVIPKARTEIIIENLAKDDAQQIKKLILERV
;
A
#
# COMPACT_ATOMS: atom_id res chain seq x y z
N MET A 1 0.50 -9.16 15.57
CA MET A 1 0.72 -7.68 15.60
C MET A 1 0.24 -7.15 14.27
N ASN A 2 -0.67 -6.17 14.26
CA ASN A 2 -1.21 -5.59 13.04
C ASN A 2 -0.51 -4.26 12.80
N GLU A 3 0.40 -4.19 11.83
CA GLU A 3 1.10 -2.96 11.46
C GLU A 3 0.22 -2.17 10.49
N ARG A 4 0.04 -0.86 10.72
CA ARG A 4 -0.80 0.00 9.88
C ARG A 4 -0.03 1.23 9.45
N PHE A 5 0.03 1.44 8.14
CA PHE A 5 0.59 2.61 7.49
C PHE A 5 -0.53 3.39 6.84
N VAL A 6 -0.39 4.71 6.80
CA VAL A 6 -1.40 5.63 6.29
C VAL A 6 -0.71 6.60 5.33
N SER A 7 -1.28 6.86 4.16
CA SER A 7 -0.69 7.78 3.19
C SER A 7 -0.66 9.21 3.74
N SER A 8 0.23 10.03 3.18
CA SER A 8 0.58 11.30 3.79
C SER A 8 -0.63 12.25 3.82
N ARG A 9 -0.99 12.67 5.04
CA ARG A 9 -2.04 13.68 5.32
C ARG A 9 -1.80 15.02 4.62
N LEU A 10 -0.59 15.26 4.10
CA LEU A 10 -0.25 16.52 3.42
C LEU A 10 -0.99 16.71 2.11
N ARG A 11 -1.36 15.62 1.41
CA ARG A 11 -2.02 15.70 0.11
C ARG A 11 -3.50 15.33 0.19
N ASP A 12 -3.87 14.39 1.05
CA ASP A 12 -5.28 14.06 1.34
C ASP A 12 -5.54 14.01 2.86
N PRO A 13 -5.78 15.16 3.50
CA PRO A 13 -5.99 15.23 4.95
C PRO A 13 -7.34 14.64 5.39
N PHE A 14 -8.30 14.46 4.48
CA PHE A 14 -9.65 14.03 4.79
C PHE A 14 -9.90 12.55 4.48
N THR A 15 -9.25 12.01 3.45
CA THR A 15 -9.40 10.61 3.04
C THR A 15 -8.05 9.94 2.76
N PRO A 16 -7.21 9.71 3.78
CA PRO A 16 -5.91 9.10 3.56
C PRO A 16 -6.05 7.60 3.24
N ASP A 17 -5.25 7.13 2.29
CA ASP A 17 -5.15 5.70 1.96
C ASP A 17 -4.47 4.94 3.10
N GLU A 18 -4.72 3.64 3.19
CA GLU A 18 -4.18 2.83 4.28
C GLU A 18 -3.63 1.49 3.79
N VAL A 19 -2.54 1.06 4.42
CA VAL A 19 -1.95 -0.26 4.28
C VAL A 19 -1.95 -0.94 5.63
N ILE A 20 -2.70 -2.03 5.75
CA ILE A 20 -2.89 -2.76 7.00
C ILE A 20 -2.32 -4.16 6.82
N PHE A 21 -1.29 -4.49 7.58
CA PHE A 21 -0.66 -5.79 7.61
C PHE A 21 -1.34 -6.67 8.65
N ASN A 22 -1.69 -7.89 8.22
CA ASN A 22 -2.19 -8.96 9.07
C ASN A 22 -1.30 -10.19 8.91
N GLU A 23 -1.58 -11.24 9.68
CA GLU A 23 -0.79 -12.49 9.65
C GLU A 23 -0.85 -13.21 8.29
N LYS A 24 -1.97 -13.10 7.58
CA LYS A 24 -2.21 -13.82 6.32
C LYS A 24 -1.88 -13.02 5.06
N GLY A 25 -1.80 -11.69 5.17
CA GLY A 25 -1.68 -10.82 4.01
C GLY A 25 -1.80 -9.35 4.35
N VAL A 26 -2.01 -8.54 3.32
CA VAL A 26 -2.09 -7.08 3.40
C VAL A 26 -3.42 -6.59 2.86
N THR A 27 -4.06 -5.69 3.60
CA THR A 27 -5.24 -4.95 3.16
C THR A 27 -4.82 -3.57 2.70
N PHE A 28 -5.27 -3.18 1.52
CA PHE A 28 -5.10 -1.87 0.92
C PHE A 28 -6.45 -1.17 0.88
N LYS A 29 -6.55 -0.01 1.54
CA LYS A 29 -7.75 0.83 1.52
C LYS A 29 -7.43 2.10 0.75
N ILE A 30 -8.02 2.24 -0.42
CA ILE A 30 -7.92 3.43 -1.25
C ILE A 30 -9.16 4.28 -1.00
N ASN A 31 -8.99 5.37 -0.25
CA ASN A 31 -10.07 6.23 0.17
C ASN A 31 -10.19 7.41 -0.81
N LYS A 32 -11.41 7.77 -1.21
CA LYS A 32 -11.68 8.98 -1.97
C LYS A 32 -12.85 9.71 -1.34
N LEU A 33 -12.97 11.01 -1.62
CA LEU A 33 -14.08 11.86 -1.16
C LEU A 33 -15.46 11.29 -1.51
N ILE A 34 -15.57 10.53 -2.61
CA ILE A 34 -16.79 9.82 -3.00
C ILE A 34 -16.40 8.43 -3.49
N GLY A 35 -16.79 7.42 -2.72
CA GLY A 35 -16.42 6.02 -2.97
C GLY A 35 -15.01 5.67 -2.50
N GLY A 36 -14.76 4.39 -2.23
CA GLY A 36 -13.46 3.87 -1.83
C GLY A 36 -13.36 2.40 -2.24
N THR A 37 -12.14 1.89 -2.32
CA THR A 37 -11.89 0.48 -2.66
C THR A 37 -11.02 -0.16 -1.61
N GLU A 38 -11.48 -1.27 -1.06
CA GLU A 38 -10.71 -2.11 -0.15
C GLU A 38 -10.32 -3.40 -0.88
N SER A 39 -9.04 -3.74 -0.83
CA SER A 39 -8.49 -4.94 -1.45
C SER A 39 -7.61 -5.69 -0.47
N PHE A 40 -7.87 -6.98 -0.29
CA PHE A 40 -7.03 -7.87 0.51
C PHE A 40 -6.21 -8.79 -0.40
N VAL A 41 -4.92 -8.90 -0.14
CA VAL A 41 -3.99 -9.76 -0.86
C VAL A 41 -3.23 -10.65 0.11
N PHE A 42 -3.28 -11.96 -0.09
CA PHE A 42 -2.47 -12.92 0.66
C PHE A 42 -1.00 -12.77 0.28
N TYR A 43 -0.07 -12.96 1.22
CA TYR A 43 1.36 -12.87 0.91
C TYR A 43 1.75 -13.84 -0.21
N GLY A 44 1.32 -15.10 -0.14
CA GLY A 44 1.61 -16.10 -1.18
C GLY A 44 1.10 -15.74 -2.59
N ASP A 45 0.18 -14.76 -2.71
CA ASP A 45 -0.37 -14.29 -3.99
C ASP A 45 0.34 -13.04 -4.53
N ILE A 46 1.27 -12.45 -3.78
CA ILE A 46 2.07 -11.31 -4.24
C ILE A 46 3.22 -11.83 -5.10
N SER A 47 3.36 -11.33 -6.32
CA SER A 47 4.49 -11.65 -7.21
C SER A 47 5.61 -10.62 -7.13
N GLY A 48 5.28 -9.36 -6.83
CA GLY A 48 6.25 -8.29 -6.75
C GLY A 48 5.72 -7.03 -6.09
N VAL A 49 6.66 -6.20 -5.61
CA VAL A 49 6.37 -4.87 -5.05
C VAL A 49 7.38 -3.85 -5.58
N GLU A 50 6.86 -2.81 -6.20
CA GLU A 50 7.64 -1.74 -6.81
C GLU A 50 7.35 -0.40 -6.13
N ILE A 51 8.37 0.47 -6.11
CA ILE A 51 8.25 1.84 -5.62
C ILE A 51 8.68 2.75 -6.76
N ASP A 52 7.78 3.65 -7.12
CA ASP A 52 8.07 4.77 -8.01
C ASP A 52 8.28 6.03 -7.16
N ASN A 53 9.49 6.59 -7.22
CA ASN A 53 9.86 7.74 -6.41
C ASN A 53 9.62 9.03 -7.20
N GLY A 54 8.56 9.76 -6.86
CA GLY A 54 8.35 11.12 -7.31
C GLY A 54 9.27 12.12 -6.61
N ILE A 55 9.14 13.40 -6.97
CA ILE A 55 9.94 14.50 -6.40
C ILE A 55 9.70 14.61 -4.88
N LEU A 56 8.43 14.60 -4.45
CA LEU A 56 8.05 14.78 -3.04
C LEU A 56 7.54 13.50 -2.37
N PHE A 57 6.78 12.68 -3.09
CA PHE A 57 6.12 11.48 -2.56
C PHE A 57 6.49 10.25 -3.38
N ALA A 58 6.17 9.08 -2.86
CA ALA A 58 6.32 7.81 -3.54
C ALA A 58 4.96 7.18 -3.87
N THR A 59 4.95 6.39 -4.94
CA THR A 59 3.84 5.52 -5.33
C THR A 59 4.29 4.07 -5.17
N LEU A 60 3.53 3.29 -4.40
CA LEU A 60 3.74 1.86 -4.22
C LEU A 60 2.84 1.09 -5.19
N ARG A 61 3.42 0.15 -5.94
CA ARG A 61 2.69 -0.78 -6.78
C ARG A 61 2.88 -2.19 -6.25
N VAL A 62 1.79 -2.85 -5.92
CA VAL A 62 1.77 -4.25 -5.49
C VAL A 62 1.21 -5.05 -6.65
N ILE A 63 1.96 -6.06 -7.09
CA ILE A 63 1.63 -6.89 -8.25
C ILE A 63 1.15 -8.25 -7.73
N PRO A 64 -0.15 -8.56 -7.78
CA PRO A 64 -0.66 -9.89 -7.44
C PRO A 64 -0.54 -10.84 -8.63
N LYS A 65 -0.37 -12.14 -8.37
CA LYS A 65 -0.21 -13.18 -9.41
C LYS A 65 -1.41 -13.31 -10.36
N ALA A 66 -2.62 -13.07 -9.86
CA ALA A 66 -3.87 -13.40 -10.56
C ALA A 66 -4.83 -12.21 -10.71
N ARG A 67 -4.41 -10.99 -10.41
CA ARG A 67 -5.26 -9.79 -10.40
C ARG A 67 -4.51 -8.57 -10.92
N THR A 68 -5.27 -7.52 -11.22
CA THR A 68 -4.73 -6.20 -11.53
C THR A 68 -3.86 -5.68 -10.38
N GLU A 69 -2.84 -4.91 -10.73
CA GLU A 69 -1.96 -4.23 -9.79
C GLU A 69 -2.75 -3.32 -8.84
N ILE A 70 -2.30 -3.27 -7.60
CA ILE A 70 -2.82 -2.35 -6.58
C ILE A 70 -1.84 -1.20 -6.46
N ILE A 71 -2.33 0.01 -6.69
CA ILE A 71 -1.53 1.23 -6.70
C ILE A 71 -1.93 2.10 -5.52
N ILE A 72 -0.93 2.51 -4.73
CA ILE A 72 -1.10 3.41 -3.58
C ILE A 72 -0.19 4.60 -3.82
N GLU A 73 -0.80 5.78 -3.90
CA GLU A 73 -0.09 7.00 -4.24
C GLU A 73 0.16 7.84 -3.00
N ASN A 74 1.05 8.83 -3.13
CA ASN A 74 1.25 9.89 -2.13
C ASN A 74 1.72 9.36 -0.75
N LEU A 75 2.46 8.25 -0.75
CA LEU A 75 3.14 7.77 0.45
C LEU A 75 4.35 8.66 0.74
N ALA A 76 4.67 8.82 2.03
CA ALA A 76 6.00 9.28 2.40
C ALA A 76 7.03 8.27 1.87
N LYS A 77 8.18 8.75 1.40
CA LYS A 77 9.20 7.87 0.79
C LYS A 77 9.66 6.79 1.76
N ASP A 78 9.87 7.16 3.02
CA ASP A 78 10.30 6.22 4.07
C ASP A 78 9.21 5.18 4.36
N ASP A 79 7.94 5.59 4.43
CA ASP A 79 6.81 4.68 4.59
C ASP A 79 6.72 3.69 3.43
N ALA A 80 6.85 4.17 2.18
CA ALA A 80 6.83 3.30 1.00
C ALA A 80 7.95 2.25 1.04
N GLN A 81 9.17 2.64 1.44
CA GLN A 81 10.29 1.71 1.62
C GLN A 81 10.02 0.70 2.73
N GLN A 82 9.47 1.15 3.87
CA GLN A 82 9.14 0.28 4.99
C GLN A 82 8.04 -0.72 4.62
N ILE A 83 6.98 -0.27 3.96
CA ILE A 83 5.89 -1.14 3.48
C ILE A 83 6.46 -2.20 2.53
N LYS A 84 7.27 -1.80 1.53
CA LYS A 84 7.90 -2.75 0.60
C LYS A 84 8.74 -3.78 1.34
N LYS A 85 9.58 -3.35 2.28
CA LYS A 85 10.41 -4.25 3.08
C LYS A 85 9.56 -5.26 3.85
N LEU A 86 8.52 -4.80 4.54
CA LEU A 86 7.62 -5.66 5.33
C LEU A 86 6.85 -6.67 4.49
N ILE A 87 6.45 -6.29 3.27
CA ILE A 87 5.84 -7.23 2.34
C ILE A 87 6.87 -8.28 1.95
N LEU A 88 8.05 -7.87 1.47
CA LEU A 88 9.12 -8.76 1.00
C LEU A 88 9.62 -9.75 2.07
N GLU A 89 9.59 -9.38 3.34
CA GLU A 89 9.92 -10.28 4.46
C GLU A 89 8.90 -11.40 4.69
N ARG A 90 7.70 -11.28 4.12
CA ARG A 90 6.56 -12.19 4.36
C ARG A 90 6.11 -12.99 3.13
N VAL A 91 6.70 -12.72 1.96
CA VAL A 91 6.45 -13.43 0.67
C VAL A 91 7.43 -14.56 0.42
#